data_AF-A0A1F6CTR9-F1
#
_entry.id   AF-A0A1F6CTR9-F1
#
_cell.length_a   1.000
_cell.length_b   1.000
_cell.length_c   1.000
_cell.angle_alpha   90.00
_cell.angle_beta   90.00
_cell.angle_gamma   90.00
#
_symmetry.space_group_name_H-M   'P 1'
#
loop_
_entity.id
_entity.type
_entity.pdbx_description
1 polymer ?
#
loop_
_entity_poly.entity_id
_entity_poly.type
_entity_poly.pdbx_seq_one_letter_code
_entity_poly.pdbx_strand_id
1 'polypeptide(L)'
;MNQRRTSLFYMANLGSEVMRLQSARGKPLDAQASLSRCMSILNEYEKTETTPSRKPEISMLRRVLADFGEGKGEFDVTEDELEDYFMPFARRFLAMH
;
A
#
# COMPACT_ATOMS: atom_id res chain seq x y z
N MET A 1 -20.00 -9.79 -10.77
CA MET A 1 -20.02 -9.91 -9.30
C MET A 1 -19.60 -8.58 -8.71
N ASN A 2 -20.39 -7.99 -7.81
CA ASN A 2 -19.90 -6.87 -7.00
C ASN A 2 -18.79 -7.41 -6.10
N GLN A 3 -17.53 -7.26 -6.52
CA GLN A 3 -16.38 -7.59 -5.67
C GLN A 3 -16.50 -6.72 -4.42
N ARG A 4 -16.90 -7.31 -3.29
CA ARG A 4 -16.84 -6.61 -2.02
C ARG A 4 -15.38 -6.15 -1.85
N ARG A 5 -15.18 -4.84 -1.76
CA ARG A 5 -13.88 -4.24 -1.45
C ARG A 5 -13.54 -4.59 -0.01
N THR A 6 -12.93 -5.75 0.18
CA THR A 6 -12.49 -6.26 1.49
C THR A 6 -11.12 -5.70 1.84
N SER A 7 -10.71 -5.84 3.10
CA SER A 7 -9.35 -5.51 3.54
C SER A 7 -8.29 -6.21 2.68
N LEU A 8 -8.52 -7.46 2.27
CA LEU A 8 -7.63 -8.20 1.37
C LEU A 8 -7.53 -7.54 -0.02
N PHE A 9 -8.65 -7.09 -0.58
CA PHE A 9 -8.67 -6.36 -1.87
C PHE A 9 -7.82 -5.09 -1.78
N TYR A 10 -8.00 -4.29 -0.73
CA TYR A 10 -7.25 -3.04 -0.58
C TYR A 10 -5.75 -3.30 -0.37
N MET A 11 -5.38 -4.28 0.46
CA MET A 11 -3.97 -4.60 0.72
C MET A 11 -3.26 -5.17 -0.51
N ALA A 12 -3.94 -5.99 -1.32
CA ALA A 12 -3.36 -6.51 -2.58
C ALA A 12 -3.14 -5.40 -3.62
N ASN A 13 -4.11 -4.47 -3.75
CA ASN A 13 -3.97 -3.31 -4.63
C ASN A 13 -2.90 -2.34 -4.12
N LEU A 14 -2.83 -2.11 -2.81
CA LEU A 14 -1.80 -1.29 -2.19
C LEU A 14 -0.42 -1.86 -2.49
N GLY A 15 -0.22 -3.16 -2.28
CA GLY A 15 1.03 -3.85 -2.62
C GLY A 15 1.42 -3.67 -4.09
N SER A 16 0.47 -3.77 -5.01
CA SER A 16 0.71 -3.54 -6.44
C SER A 16 1.19 -2.10 -6.73
N GLU A 17 0.64 -1.10 -6.06
CA GLU A 17 1.08 0.29 -6.19
C GLU A 17 2.44 0.55 -5.52
N VAL A 18 2.76 -0.17 -4.43
CA VAL A 18 4.08 -0.10 -3.79
C VAL A 18 5.16 -0.66 -4.71
N MET A 19 4.92 -1.79 -5.38
CA MET A 19 5.86 -2.31 -6.39
C MET A 19 6.02 -1.35 -7.58
N ARG A 20 4.95 -0.64 -7.97
CA ARG A 20 5.03 0.43 -8.99
C ARG A 20 5.85 1.62 -8.51
N LEU A 21 5.69 2.01 -7.24
CA LEU A 21 6.49 3.07 -6.62
C LEU A 21 7.98 2.72 -6.62
N GLN A 22 8.33 1.48 -6.27
CA GLN A 22 9.71 0.97 -6.32
C GLN A 22 10.28 1.00 -7.75
N SER A 23 9.55 0.46 -8.73
CA SER A 23 9.98 0.44 -10.13
C SER A 23 10.00 1.83 -10.82
N ALA A 24 9.38 2.84 -10.20
CA ALA A 24 9.39 4.23 -10.66
C ALA A 24 10.62 5.03 -10.15
N ARG A 25 11.60 4.38 -9.52
CA ARG A 25 12.87 5.03 -9.14
C ARG A 25 13.52 5.74 -10.35
N GLY A 26 13.94 6.98 -10.14
CA GLY A 26 14.47 7.84 -11.20
C GLY A 26 13.42 8.44 -12.15
N LYS A 27 12.12 8.20 -11.91
CA LYS A 27 11.00 8.78 -12.67
C LYS A 27 10.07 9.54 -11.71
N PRO A 28 10.39 10.79 -11.36
CA PRO A 28 9.70 11.51 -10.29
C PRO A 28 8.18 11.60 -10.45
N LEU A 29 7.70 11.79 -11.69
CA LEU A 29 6.26 11.86 -11.97
C LEU A 29 5.56 10.52 -11.74
N ASP A 30 6.17 9.41 -12.16
CA ASP A 30 5.62 8.07 -11.98
C ASP A 30 5.63 7.65 -10.51
N ALA A 31 6.68 8.01 -9.78
CA ALA A 31 6.81 7.79 -8.35
C ALA A 31 5.72 8.57 -7.59
N GLN A 32 5.57 9.87 -7.88
CA GLN A 32 4.53 10.70 -7.28
C GLN A 32 3.11 10.17 -7.59
N ALA A 33 2.86 9.72 -8.83
CA ALA A 33 1.59 9.15 -9.22
C ALA A 33 1.29 7.83 -8.48
N SER A 34 2.30 6.97 -8.29
CA SER A 34 2.15 5.70 -7.56
C SER A 34 1.96 5.93 -6.07
N LEU A 35 2.69 6.88 -5.48
CA LEU A 35 2.51 7.29 -4.09
C LEU A 35 1.11 7.87 -3.85
N SER A 36 0.64 8.75 -4.73
CA SER A 36 -0.72 9.32 -4.67
C SER A 36 -1.81 8.23 -4.73
N ARG A 37 -1.61 7.21 -5.57
CA ARG A 37 -2.49 6.05 -5.62
C ARG A 37 -2.46 5.23 -4.33
N CYS A 38 -1.28 4.99 -3.74
CA CYS A 38 -1.17 4.37 -2.42
C CYS A 38 -2.00 5.12 -1.36
N MET A 39 -1.87 6.45 -1.31
CA MET A 39 -2.62 7.29 -0.37
C MET A 39 -4.13 7.21 -0.59
N SER A 40 -4.55 7.17 -1.85
CA SER A 40 -5.96 7.03 -2.23
C SER A 40 -6.53 5.67 -1.81
N ILE A 41 -5.77 4.60 -1.99
CA ILE A 41 -6.14 3.25 -1.55
C ILE A 41 -6.27 3.20 -0.02
N LEU A 42 -5.33 3.78 0.73
CA LEU A 42 -5.39 3.84 2.19
C LEU A 42 -6.60 4.65 2.68
N ASN A 43 -6.94 5.77 2.02
CA ASN A 43 -8.14 6.55 2.32
C ASN A 43 -9.42 5.74 2.12
N GLU A 44 -9.51 4.98 1.04
CA GLU A 44 -10.66 4.13 0.78
C GLU A 44 -10.71 2.94 1.74
N TYR A 45 -9.55 2.34 2.04
CA TYR A 45 -9.45 1.25 2.99
C TYR A 45 -9.95 1.69 4.38
N GLU A 46 -9.50 2.84 4.86
CA GLU A 46 -9.92 3.42 6.15
C GLU A 46 -11.43 3.65 6.23
N LYS A 47 -12.08 4.10 5.15
CA LYS A 47 -13.54 4.30 5.10
C LYS A 47 -14.31 2.99 5.19
N THR A 48 -13.76 1.91 4.63
CA THR A 48 -14.40 0.59 4.62
C THR A 48 -14.14 -0.24 5.88
N GLU A 49 -13.04 0.02 6.56
CA GLU A 49 -12.68 -0.67 7.79
C GLU A 49 -13.36 -0.02 8.98
N THR A 50 -14.38 -0.69 9.53
CA THR A 50 -15.14 -0.18 10.68
C THR A 50 -14.46 -0.50 12.02
N THR A 51 -13.44 -1.35 12.01
CA THR A 51 -12.74 -1.78 13.22
C THR A 51 -11.74 -0.71 13.70
N PRO A 52 -11.97 -0.04 14.84
CA PRO A 52 -11.10 1.05 15.29
C PRO A 52 -9.65 0.62 15.55
N SER A 53 -9.41 -0.64 15.89
CA SER A 53 -8.08 -1.20 16.15
C SER A 53 -7.17 -1.25 14.93
N ARG A 54 -7.72 -1.11 13.71
CA ARG A 54 -6.97 -1.10 12.45
C ARG A 54 -6.50 0.30 12.03
N LYS A 55 -7.07 1.36 12.60
CA LYS A 55 -6.68 2.75 12.28
C LYS A 55 -5.20 3.05 12.54
N PRO A 56 -4.58 2.57 13.64
CA PRO A 56 -3.14 2.75 13.86
C PRO A 56 -2.29 2.08 12.77
N GLU A 57 -2.68 0.89 12.32
CA GLU A 57 -2.00 0.16 11.24
C GLU A 57 -2.04 0.96 9.92
N ILE A 58 -3.22 1.45 9.53
CA ILE A 58 -3.41 2.27 8.33
C ILE A 58 -2.61 3.58 8.43
N SER A 59 -2.60 4.21 9.60
CA SER A 59 -1.82 5.43 9.86
C SER A 59 -0.32 5.17 9.74
N MET A 60 0.18 4.05 10.26
CA MET A 60 1.58 3.67 10.14
C MET A 60 1.96 3.40 8.68
N LEU A 61 1.14 2.63 7.94
CA LEU A 61 1.37 2.39 6.51
C LEU A 61 1.43 3.69 5.72
N ARG A 62 0.57 4.66 6.03
CA ARG A 62 0.61 5.98 5.41
C ARG A 62 1.94 6.69 5.63
N ARG A 63 2.46 6.66 6.86
CA ARG A 63 3.73 7.29 7.21
C ARG A 63 4.90 6.62 6.53
N VAL A 64 4.98 5.29 6.59
CA VAL A 64 6.05 4.51 5.96
C VAL A 64 6.07 4.72 4.44
N LEU A 65 4.91 4.68 3.77
CA LEU A 65 4.87 4.87 2.32
C LEU A 65 5.17 6.30 1.88
N ALA A 66 4.75 7.31 2.67
CA ALA A 66 5.11 8.70 2.41
C ALA A 66 6.63 8.90 2.57
N ASP A 67 7.21 8.40 3.64
CA ASP A 67 8.64 8.47 3.90
C ASP A 67 9.46 7.77 2.81
N PHE A 68 9.06 6.56 2.45
CA PHE A 68 9.68 5.77 1.38
C PHE A 68 9.60 6.46 0.03
N GLY A 69 8.41 6.95 -0.35
CA GLY A 69 8.19 7.58 -1.65
C GLY A 69 8.80 8.98 -1.80
N GLU A 70 8.94 9.71 -0.69
CA GLU A 70 9.54 11.05 -0.66
C GLU A 70 11.05 11.01 -0.35
N GLY A 71 11.58 9.85 0.03
CA GLY A 71 13.01 9.65 0.34
C GLY A 71 13.44 10.40 1.59
N LYS A 72 12.55 10.55 2.58
CA LYS A 72 12.79 11.33 3.81
C LYS A 72 13.67 10.59 4.82
N GLY A 73 13.65 9.25 4.82
CA GLY A 73 14.51 8.40 5.66
C GLY A 73 14.15 8.44 7.16
N GLU A 74 12.89 8.73 7.50
CA GLU A 74 12.34 8.61 8.85
C GLU A 74 12.29 7.15 9.31
N PHE A 75 12.02 6.23 8.39
CA PHE A 75 11.98 4.79 8.64
C PHE A 75 13.10 4.08 7.87
N ASP A 76 13.79 3.17 8.56
CA ASP A 76 14.73 2.23 7.93
C ASP A 76 13.92 1.04 7.39
N VAL A 77 13.25 1.27 6.25
CA VAL A 77 12.42 0.27 5.58
C VAL A 77 12.95 0.06 4.17
N THR A 78 13.33 -1.18 3.90
CA THR A 78 13.87 -1.64 2.63
C THR A 78 12.76 -2.02 1.64
N GLU A 79 13.13 -2.16 0.36
CA GLU A 79 12.21 -2.63 -0.68
C GLU A 79 11.75 -4.06 -0.42
N ASP A 80 12.67 -4.92 0.00
CA ASP A 80 12.41 -6.33 0.32
C ASP A 80 11.42 -6.45 1.49
N GLU A 81 11.55 -5.61 2.53
CA GLU A 81 10.61 -5.61 3.65
C GLU A 81 9.19 -5.16 3.24
N LEU A 82 9.09 -4.20 2.33
CA LEU A 82 7.79 -3.81 1.76
C LEU A 82 7.22 -4.95 0.90
N GLU A 83 8.04 -5.60 0.07
CA GLU A 83 7.61 -6.74 -0.73
C GLU A 83 7.12 -7.88 0.16
N ASP A 84 7.90 -8.29 1.16
CA ASP A 84 7.55 -9.35 2.11
C ASP A 84 6.27 -9.03 2.88
N TYR A 85 6.05 -7.76 3.24
CA TYR A 85 4.81 -7.32 3.88
C TYR A 85 3.59 -7.48 2.97
N PHE A 86 3.70 -7.08 1.70
CA PHE A 86 2.56 -7.04 0.78
C PHE A 86 2.29 -8.36 0.02
N MET A 87 3.32 -9.16 -0.23
CA MET A 87 3.26 -10.39 -1.03
C MET A 87 2.20 -11.40 -0.55
N PRO A 88 2.01 -11.65 0.77
CA PRO A 88 0.98 -12.57 1.25
C PRO A 88 -0.44 -12.14 0.86
N PHE A 89 -0.71 -10.84 0.79
CA PHE A 89 -2.03 -10.32 0.40
C PHE A 89 -2.28 -10.52 -1.09
N ALA A 90 -1.29 -10.27 -1.94
CA ALA A 90 -1.39 -10.52 -3.38
C ALA A 90 -1.66 -12.00 -3.68
N ARG A 91 -0.87 -12.91 -3.07
CA ARG A 91 -1.04 -14.37 -3.24
C ARG A 91 -2.42 -14.85 -2.79
N ARG A 92 -2.89 -14.39 -1.62
CA ARG A 92 -4.22 -14.73 -1.11
C ARG A 92 -5.33 -14.19 -1.99
N PHE A 93 -5.20 -12.96 -2.49
CA PHE A 93 -6.18 -12.36 -3.37
C PHE A 93 -6.33 -13.14 -4.67
N LEU A 94 -5.21 -13.52 -5.30
CA LEU A 94 -5.18 -14.35 -6.50
C LEU A 94 -5.74 -15.75 -6.27
N ALA A 95 -5.45 -16.38 -5.13
CA ALA A 95 -5.98 -17.71 -4.82
C ALA A 95 -7.52 -17.73 -4.62
N MET A 96 -8.12 -16.56 -4.38
CA MET A 96 -9.57 -16.41 -4.19
C MET A 96 -10.31 -15.97 -5.46
N HIS A 97 -9.62 -15.78 -6.58
CA HIS A 97 -10.16 -15.25 -7.84
C HIS A 97 -9.79 -16.18 -9.02
#